data_AF-A0A1B9I3Z7-F1
#
_entry.id   AF-A0A1B9I3Z7-F1
#
_cell.length_a   1.000
_cell.length_b   1.000
_cell.length_c   1.000
_cell.angle_alpha   90.00
_cell.angle_beta   90.00
_cell.angle_gamma   90.00
#
_symmetry.space_group_name_H-M   'P 1'
#
loop_
_entity.id
_entity.type
_entity.pdbx_description
1 polymer ?
#
loop_
_entity_poly.entity_id
_entity_poly.type
_entity_poly.pdbx_seq_one_letter_code
_entity_poly.pdbx_strand_id
1 'polypeptide(L)'
;MHAPLGNPGRQIACAELIEALEVCHAKGMIARLTGECNSQKSALSVCLRKERKDREAKNHESAKLRTIKKKQVWEELEKEKSQEVESA
;
A
#
# COMPACT_ATOMS: atom_id res chain seq x y z
N MET A 1 -18.45 -1.86 7.63
CA MET A 1 -17.88 -1.74 6.27
C MET A 1 -16.49 -1.19 6.39
N HIS A 2 -15.46 -2.00 6.12
CA HIS A 2 -14.07 -1.57 6.19
C HIS A 2 -13.51 -1.55 4.76
N ALA A 3 -13.75 -0.45 4.04
CA ALA A 3 -13.14 -0.22 2.72
C ALA A 3 -11.62 -0.51 2.66
N PRO A 4 -10.83 -0.26 3.74
CA PRO A 4 -9.40 -0.59 3.74
C PRO A 4 -9.08 -2.10 3.85
N LEU A 5 -10.04 -3.01 3.98
CA LEU A 5 -9.79 -4.46 4.07
C LEU A 5 -9.81 -5.19 2.72
N GLY A 6 -10.13 -4.52 1.61
CA GLY A 6 -10.25 -5.17 0.29
C GLY A 6 -8.94 -5.69 -0.34
N ASN A 7 -7.84 -5.79 0.40
CA ASN A 7 -6.58 -6.37 -0.09
C ASN A 7 -6.18 -7.54 0.83
N PRO A 8 -6.02 -8.78 0.30
CA PRO A 8 -5.68 -9.96 1.10
C PRO A 8 -4.41 -9.81 1.94
N GLY A 9 -3.37 -9.13 1.41
CA GLY A 9 -2.13 -8.90 2.15
C GLY A 9 -2.33 -8.06 3.42
N ARG A 10 -3.25 -7.07 3.37
CA ARG A 10 -3.61 -6.27 4.55
C ARG A 10 -4.43 -7.08 5.57
N GLN A 11 -5.24 -8.03 5.10
CA GLN A 11 -6.02 -8.89 5.98
C GLN A 11 -5.09 -9.81 6.77
N ILE A 12 -4.06 -10.36 6.12
CA ILE A 12 -3.06 -11.21 6.77
C ILE A 12 -2.23 -10.40 7.78
N ALA A 13 -1.72 -9.23 7.38
CA ALA A 13 -0.84 -8.43 8.24
C ALA A 13 -1.54 -7.86 9.49
N CYS A 14 -2.86 -7.60 9.41
CA CYS A 14 -3.65 -7.06 10.51
C CYS A 14 -4.68 -8.08 11.05
N ALA A 15 -4.48 -9.38 10.81
CA ALA A 15 -5.49 -10.43 11.07
C ALA A 15 -6.02 -10.42 12.50
N GLU A 16 -5.13 -10.38 13.49
CA GLU A 16 -5.50 -10.38 14.91
C GLU A 16 -6.36 -9.16 15.30
N LEU A 17 -6.10 -8.00 14.71
CA LEU A 17 -6.87 -6.77 14.97
C LEU A 17 -8.22 -6.78 14.25
N ILE A 18 -8.29 -7.44 13.10
CA ILE A 18 -9.56 -7.68 12.39
C ILE A 18 -10.42 -8.62 13.21
N GLU A 19 -9.86 -9.74 13.64
CA GLU A 19 -10.55 -10.73 14.48
C GLU A 19 -11.04 -10.10 15.79
N ALA A 20 -10.20 -9.33 16.49
CA ALA A 20 -10.60 -8.63 17.71
C ALA A 20 -11.79 -7.67 17.49
N LEU A 21 -11.82 -6.99 16.34
CA LEU A 21 -12.93 -6.10 15.99
C LEU A 21 -14.19 -6.89 15.60
N GLU A 22 -14.04 -8.02 14.91
CA GLU A 22 -15.13 -8.92 14.55
C GLU A 22 -15.77 -9.56 15.79
N VAL A 23 -14.96 -10.03 16.74
CA VAL A 23 -15.41 -10.51 18.06
C VAL A 23 -16.20 -9.42 18.78
N CYS A 24 -15.75 -8.16 18.74
CA CYS A 24 -16.51 -7.07 19.35
C CYS A 24 -17.84 -6.80 18.62
N HIS A 25 -17.85 -6.82 17.28
CA HIS A 25 -19.08 -6.67 16.51
C HIS A 25 -20.06 -7.84 16.70
N ALA A 26 -19.57 -9.05 16.99
CA ALA A 26 -20.39 -10.22 17.28
C ALA A 26 -21.22 -10.06 18.56
N LYS A 27 -20.87 -9.13 19.46
CA LYS A 27 -21.68 -8.77 20.65
C LYS A 27 -23.01 -8.10 20.30
N GLY A 28 -23.17 -7.63 19.06
CA GLY A 28 -24.42 -7.08 18.54
C GLY A 28 -24.34 -5.61 18.12
N MET A 29 -25.44 -5.15 17.54
CA MET A 29 -25.53 -3.82 16.91
C MET A 29 -25.38 -2.67 17.91
N ILE A 30 -25.84 -2.84 19.15
CA ILE A 30 -25.76 -1.80 20.18
C ILE A 30 -24.29 -1.47 20.50
N ALA A 31 -23.46 -2.48 20.81
CA ALA A 31 -22.04 -2.31 21.08
C ALA A 31 -21.28 -1.61 19.93
N ARG A 32 -21.70 -1.90 18.69
CA ARG A 32 -21.13 -1.27 17.49
C ARG A 32 -21.51 0.20 17.33
N LEU A 33 -22.73 0.58 17.72
CA LEU A 33 -23.25 1.95 17.58
C LEU A 33 -22.88 2.84 18.76
N THR A 34 -22.78 2.29 19.97
CA THR A 34 -22.44 3.05 21.19
C THR A 34 -20.95 3.35 21.32
N GLY A 35 -20.11 2.75 20.47
CA GLY A 35 -18.67 2.98 20.44
C GLY A 35 -17.86 2.07 21.38
N GLU A 36 -18.48 1.01 21.92
CA GLU A 36 -17.77 0.01 22.75
C GLU A 36 -16.58 -0.62 22.00
N CYS A 37 -16.70 -0.78 20.68
CA CYS A 37 -15.65 -1.36 19.83
C CYS A 37 -14.58 -0.36 19.33
N ASN A 38 -14.54 0.87 19.86
CA ASN A 38 -13.68 1.92 19.34
C ASN A 38 -12.18 1.67 19.57
N SER A 39 -11.80 0.96 20.63
CA SER A 39 -10.40 0.65 20.91
C SER A 39 -9.83 -0.32 19.86
N GLN A 40 -10.53 -1.43 19.58
CA GLN A 40 -10.16 -2.40 18.54
C GLN A 40 -10.15 -1.74 17.16
N LYS A 41 -11.16 -0.92 16.86
CA LYS A 41 -11.25 -0.16 15.60
C LYS A 41 -10.05 0.80 15.44
N SER A 42 -9.64 1.47 16.52
CA SER A 42 -8.51 2.41 16.50
C SER A 42 -7.20 1.67 16.26
N ALA A 43 -6.98 0.55 16.97
CA ALA A 43 -5.81 -0.31 16.77
C ALA A 43 -5.72 -0.81 15.31
N LEU A 44 -6.82 -1.36 14.78
CA LEU A 44 -6.90 -1.80 13.38
C LEU A 44 -6.61 -0.65 12.40
N SER A 45 -7.12 0.56 12.68
CA SER A 45 -6.89 1.73 11.84
C SER A 45 -5.41 2.16 11.82
N VAL A 46 -4.70 2.01 12.94
CA VAL A 46 -3.24 2.26 13.00
C VAL A 46 -2.48 1.24 12.16
N CYS A 47 -2.81 -0.06 12.29
CA CYS A 47 -2.20 -1.12 11.50
C CYS A 47 -2.37 -0.88 9.99
N LEU A 48 -3.61 -0.66 9.54
CA LEU A 48 -3.91 -0.46 8.11
C LEU A 48 -3.29 0.83 7.55
N ARG A 49 -3.11 1.86 8.39
CA ARG A 49 -2.37 3.07 8.00
C ARG A 49 -0.88 2.80 7.84
N LYS A 50 -0.28 1.98 8.71
CA LYS A 50 1.13 1.57 8.58
C LYS A 50 1.34 0.78 7.28
N GLU A 51 0.52 -0.23 7.02
CA GLU A 51 0.56 -1.02 5.78
C GLU A 51 0.44 -0.15 4.52
N ARG A 52 -0.43 0.87 4.56
CA ARG A 52 -0.55 1.84 3.46
C ARG A 52 0.75 2.61 3.25
N LYS A 53 1.37 3.13 4.32
CA LYS A 53 2.63 3.88 4.23
C LYS A 53 3.78 3.02 3.72
N ASP A 54 3.89 1.78 4.21
CA ASP A 54 4.96 0.86 3.81
C ASP A 54 4.85 0.51 2.31
N ARG A 55 3.62 0.32 1.81
CA ARG A 55 3.40 0.15 0.37
C ARG A 55 3.71 1.41 -0.42
N GLU A 56 3.33 2.59 0.07
CA GLU A 56 3.64 3.86 -0.60
C GLU A 56 5.14 4.09 -0.70
N ALA A 57 5.91 3.74 0.34
CA ALA A 57 7.36 3.79 0.32
C ALA A 57 7.95 2.85 -0.74
N LYS A 58 7.52 1.58 -0.77
CA LYS A 58 7.96 0.60 -1.79
C LYS A 58 7.60 1.04 -3.21
N ASN A 59 6.39 1.55 -3.40
CA ASN A 59 5.95 2.05 -4.70
C ASN A 59 6.79 3.24 -5.15
N HIS A 60 7.06 4.18 -4.24
CA HIS A 60 7.88 5.35 -4.51
C HIS A 60 9.33 4.96 -4.86
N GLU A 61 9.94 4.03 -4.13
CA GLU A 61 11.26 3.49 -4.47
C GLU A 61 11.26 2.81 -5.85
N SER A 62 10.28 1.94 -6.11
CA SER A 62 10.15 1.28 -7.41
C SER A 62 9.95 2.28 -8.56
N ALA A 63 9.22 3.38 -8.32
CA ALA A 63 9.02 4.44 -9.29
C ALA A 63 10.32 5.20 -9.58
N LYS A 64 11.13 5.50 -8.54
CA LYS A 64 12.46 6.09 -8.73
C LYS A 64 13.36 5.20 -9.59
N LEU A 65 13.43 3.92 -9.29
CA LEU A 65 14.22 2.96 -10.07
C LEU A 65 13.76 2.88 -11.53
N ARG A 66 12.43 2.87 -11.76
CA ARG A 66 11.86 2.91 -13.12
C ARG A 66 12.24 4.19 -13.85
N THR A 67 12.22 5.33 -13.18
CA THR A 67 12.61 6.62 -13.77
C THR A 67 14.09 6.63 -14.16
N ILE A 68 14.98 6.13 -13.29
CA ILE A 68 16.42 6.04 -13.58
C ILE A 68 16.66 5.14 -14.80
N LYS A 69 16.08 3.94 -14.81
CA LYS A 69 16.21 3.00 -15.94
C LYS A 69 15.71 3.60 -17.24
N LYS A 70 14.55 4.29 -17.21
CA LYS A 70 14.04 4.98 -18.39
C LYS A 70 15.05 5.99 -18.91
N LYS A 71 15.60 6.86 -18.06
CA LYS A 71 16.59 7.86 -18.46
C LYS A 71 17.83 7.22 -19.10
N GLN A 72 18.37 6.17 -18.50
CA GLN A 72 19.52 5.44 -19.05
C GLN A 72 19.23 4.90 -20.46
N VAL A 73 18.08 4.26 -20.66
CA VAL A 73 17.68 3.74 -21.98
C VAL A 73 17.51 4.88 -23.00
N TRP A 74 16.91 6.00 -22.61
CA TRP A 74 16.79 7.16 -23.52
C TRP A 74 18.15 7.75 -23.90
N GLU A 75 19.06 7.90 -22.93
CA GLU A 75 20.42 8.39 -23.18
C GLU A 75 21.24 7.44 -24.07
N GLU A 76 21.08 6.12 -23.90
CA GLU A 76 21.71 5.10 -24.75
C GLU A 76 21.20 5.21 -26.19
N LEU A 77 19.88 5.27 -26.39
CA LEU A 77 19.27 5.43 -27.72
C LEU A 77 19.68 6.75 -28.41
N GLU A 78 19.79 7.85 -27.66
CA GLU A 78 20.28 9.12 -28.19
C GLU A 78 21.74 9.04 -28.65
N LYS A 79 22.59 8.35 -27.88
CA LYS A 79 24.00 8.11 -28.25
C LYS A 79 24.11 7.22 -29.49
N GLU A 80 23.40 6.10 -29.53
CA GLU A 80 23.36 5.20 -30.69
C GLU A 80 22.93 5.96 -31.96
N LYS A 81 21.86 6.76 -31.86
CA LYS A 81 21.40 7.59 -32.97
C LYS A 81 22.44 8.61 -33.41
N SER A 82 23.13 9.27 -32.47
CA SER A 82 24.18 10.22 -32.83
C SER A 82 25.36 9.57 -33.54
N GLN A 83 25.75 8.36 -33.12
CA GLN A 83 26.82 7.58 -33.74
C GLN A 83 26.44 7.10 -35.14
N GLU A 84 25.19 6.71 -35.36
CA GLU A 84 24.68 6.33 -36.68
C GLU A 84 24.75 7.51 -37.67
N VAL A 85 24.30 8.70 -37.25
CA VAL A 85 24.35 9.92 -38.06
C VAL A 85 25.78 10.36 -38.40
N GLU A 86 26.74 10.13 -37.51
CA GLU A 86 28.15 10.50 -37.74
C GLU A 86 28.91 9.46 -38.58
N SER A 87 28.33 8.28 -38.79
CA SER A 87 28.88 7.20 -39.62
C SER A 87 28.30 7.11 -41.04
N ALA A 88 27.25 7.89 -41.34
CA ALA A 88 26.54 7.96 -42.61
C ALA A 88 26.96 9.18 -43.45
#